data_AF-A0A1Z9U1J4-F1
#
_entry.id   AF-A0A1Z9U1J4-F1
#
_cell.length_a   1.000
_cell.length_b   1.000
_cell.length_c   1.000
_cell.angle_alpha   90.00
_cell.angle_beta   90.00
_cell.angle_gamma   90.00
#
_symmetry.space_group_name_H-M   'P 1'
#
loop_
_entity.id
_entity.type
_entity.pdbx_description
1 polymer ?
#
loop_
_entity_poly.entity_id
_entity_poly.type
_entity_poly.pdbx_seq_one_letter_code
_entity_poly.pdbx_strand_id
1 'polypeptide(L)'
;MMKTIFSLLILILSFSLFSQELFSTKFRIKNEGQNFFKLDAQAASLSNKIIRNNAFLSFISPEEVNKDFKSCWKKFILNRSVKIEIKKSKYKQIAINNEYFIYQTTFNPKDVNIINVSLNQFIKFCNIN
;
A
#
# COMPACT_ATOMS: atom_id res chain seq x y z
N MET A 1 15.18 41.63 -47.23
CA MET A 1 16.29 41.25 -46.31
C MET A 1 15.66 40.68 -45.04
N MET A 2 16.04 39.45 -44.67
CA MET A 2 15.25 38.47 -43.90
C MET A 2 14.83 38.89 -42.49
N LYS A 3 13.54 38.70 -42.17
CA LYS A 3 13.05 38.61 -40.78
C LYS A 3 13.34 37.19 -40.28
N THR A 4 14.24 37.05 -39.32
CA THR A 4 14.56 35.77 -38.68
C THR A 4 13.35 35.30 -37.87
N ILE A 5 12.70 34.23 -38.33
CA ILE A 5 11.65 33.56 -37.58
C ILE A 5 12.33 32.83 -36.42
N PHE A 6 12.15 33.35 -35.21
CA PHE A 6 12.62 32.70 -33.99
C PHE A 6 11.70 31.51 -33.73
N SER A 7 12.10 30.33 -34.21
CA SER A 7 11.40 29.08 -33.96
C SER A 7 11.57 28.71 -32.49
N LEU A 8 10.52 28.95 -31.69
CA LEU A 8 10.44 28.45 -30.32
C LEU A 8 10.23 26.93 -30.41
N LEU A 9 11.34 26.19 -30.40
CA LEU A 9 11.32 24.73 -30.31
C LEU A 9 10.86 24.39 -28.88
N ILE A 10 9.55 24.26 -28.69
CA ILE A 10 8.97 23.72 -27.46
C ILE A 10 9.36 22.26 -27.42
N LEU A 11 10.51 21.98 -26.81
CA LEU A 11 10.93 20.65 -26.41
C LEU A 11 9.95 20.23 -25.30
N ILE A 12 8.84 19.64 -25.70
CA ILE A 12 7.92 18.96 -24.78
C ILE A 12 8.72 17.78 -24.23
N LEU A 13 9.42 18.01 -23.12
CA LEU A 13 9.91 16.96 -22.25
C LEU A 13 8.68 16.15 -21.88
N SER A 14 8.48 15.05 -22.58
CA SER A 14 7.58 13.97 -22.21
C SER A 14 8.12 13.35 -20.92
N PHE A 15 8.02 14.10 -19.81
CA PHE A 15 8.03 13.52 -18.50
C PHE A 15 6.87 12.54 -18.47
N SER A 16 7.17 11.27 -18.71
CA SER A 16 6.30 10.18 -18.34
C SER A 16 5.98 10.37 -16.87
N LEU A 17 4.81 10.94 -16.58
CA LEU A 17 4.24 10.98 -15.26
C LEU A 17 4.00 9.51 -14.87
N PHE A 18 5.01 8.89 -14.28
CA PHE A 18 4.86 7.57 -13.67
C PHE A 18 3.91 7.76 -12.49
N SER A 19 2.62 7.54 -12.76
CA SER A 19 1.62 7.38 -11.72
C SER A 19 2.03 6.19 -10.88
N GLN A 20 2.43 6.43 -9.63
CA GLN A 20 2.72 5.34 -8.69
C GLN A 20 1.40 4.72 -8.27
N GLU A 21 1.22 3.42 -8.51
CA GLU A 21 0.06 2.70 -8.02
C GLU A 21 0.09 2.65 -6.49
N LEU A 22 -0.86 3.34 -5.86
CA LEU A 22 -1.03 3.35 -4.42
C LEU A 22 -2.11 2.36 -4.02
N PHE A 23 -1.77 1.46 -3.09
CA PHE A 23 -2.79 0.69 -2.39
C PHE A 23 -3.53 1.63 -1.43
N SER A 24 -4.86 1.58 -1.46
CA SER A 24 -5.69 2.38 -0.56
C SER A 24 -6.90 1.60 -0.09
N THR A 25 -7.16 1.61 1.21
CA THR A 25 -8.34 0.95 1.78
C THR A 25 -8.84 1.66 3.03
N LYS A 26 -10.16 1.57 3.27
CA LYS A 26 -10.82 2.18 4.42
C LYS A 26 -11.02 1.16 5.54
N PHE A 27 -10.95 1.62 6.78
CA PHE A 27 -11.26 0.81 7.96
C PHE A 27 -11.97 1.67 9.00
N ARG A 28 -12.67 1.00 9.93
CA ARG A 28 -13.49 1.65 10.95
C ARG A 28 -13.02 1.26 12.34
N ILE A 29 -13.05 2.22 13.25
CA ILE A 29 -12.87 2.01 14.70
C ILE A 29 -14.17 2.43 15.37
N LYS A 30 -14.73 1.60 16.24
CA LYS A 30 -15.95 1.94 16.99
C LYS A 30 -15.71 3.20 17.82
N ASN A 31 -16.71 4.07 17.87
CA ASN A 31 -16.70 5.23 18.75
C ASN A 31 -17.25 4.83 20.12
N GLU A 32 -16.35 4.49 21.05
CA GLU A 32 -16.70 4.11 22.43
C GLU A 32 -16.41 5.26 23.41
N GLY A 33 -16.27 6.50 22.91
CA GLY A 33 -15.85 7.65 23.71
C GLY A 33 -14.38 7.57 24.19
N GLN A 34 -13.55 6.74 23.57
CA GLN A 34 -12.12 6.66 23.90
C GLN A 34 -11.39 7.99 23.68
N ASN A 35 -10.34 8.23 24.47
CA ASN A 35 -9.46 9.38 24.27
C ASN A 35 -8.66 9.30 22.95
N PHE A 36 -8.11 10.44 22.55
CA PHE A 36 -7.36 10.58 21.31
C PHE A 36 -6.15 9.64 21.21
N PHE A 37 -5.37 9.48 22.29
CA PHE A 37 -4.18 8.61 22.27
C PHE A 37 -4.52 7.13 22.03
N LYS A 38 -5.57 6.62 22.68
CA LYS A 38 -6.06 5.25 22.46
C LYS A 38 -6.58 5.07 21.03
N LEU A 39 -7.32 6.06 20.53
CA LEU A 39 -7.84 6.03 19.16
C LEU A 39 -6.71 6.03 18.12
N ASP A 40 -5.71 6.89 18.26
CA ASP A 40 -4.57 6.97 17.35
C ASP A 40 -3.74 5.68 17.37
N ALA A 41 -3.44 5.14 18.56
CA ALA A 41 -2.74 3.85 18.68
C ALA A 41 -3.50 2.69 18.02
N GLN A 42 -4.83 2.66 18.15
CA GLN A 42 -5.68 1.68 17.46
C GLN A 42 -5.64 1.88 15.94
N ALA A 43 -5.69 3.12 15.46
CA ALA A 43 -5.61 3.44 14.04
C ALA A 43 -4.26 3.02 13.44
N ALA A 44 -3.16 3.34 14.13
CA ALA A 44 -1.82 2.92 13.75
C ALA A 44 -1.70 1.39 13.69
N SER A 45 -2.16 0.69 14.73
CA SER A 45 -2.11 -0.78 14.80
C SER A 45 -2.91 -1.45 13.68
N LEU A 46 -4.14 -0.99 13.43
CA LEU A 46 -4.98 -1.50 12.35
C LEU A 46 -4.40 -1.18 10.97
N SER A 47 -3.84 0.01 10.77
CA SER A 47 -3.13 0.37 9.55
C SER A 47 -1.94 -0.55 9.29
N ASN A 48 -1.10 -0.77 10.30
CA ASN A 48 0.04 -1.69 10.22
C ASN A 48 -0.40 -3.13 9.92
N LYS A 49 -1.50 -3.59 10.51
CA LYS A 49 -2.09 -4.91 10.21
C LYS A 49 -2.57 -4.98 8.76
N ILE A 50 -3.20 -3.94 8.23
CA ILE A 50 -3.62 -3.85 6.83
C ILE A 50 -2.40 -3.92 5.91
N ILE A 51 -1.35 -3.15 6.18
CA ILE A 51 -0.10 -3.16 5.40
C ILE A 51 0.50 -4.57 5.41
N ARG A 52 0.69 -5.17 6.60
CA ARG A 52 1.19 -6.55 6.75
C ARG A 52 0.40 -7.55 5.92
N ASN A 53 -0.93 -7.47 5.96
CA ASN A 53 -1.81 -8.42 5.27
C ASN A 53 -1.85 -8.22 3.74
N ASN A 54 -1.37 -7.08 3.24
CA ASN A 54 -1.31 -6.78 1.81
C ASN A 54 0.13 -6.57 1.33
N ALA A 55 1.13 -6.93 2.13
CA ALA A 55 2.54 -6.73 1.78
C ALA A 55 2.96 -7.56 0.57
N PHE A 56 2.29 -8.69 0.26
CA PHE A 56 2.54 -9.47 -0.95
C PHE A 56 2.42 -8.66 -2.25
N LEU A 57 1.72 -7.52 -2.23
CA LEU A 57 1.64 -6.58 -3.35
C LEU A 57 3.00 -5.96 -3.70
N SER A 58 4.02 -6.08 -2.84
CA SER A 58 5.40 -5.70 -3.18
C SER A 58 6.08 -6.68 -4.13
N PHE A 59 5.54 -7.90 -4.25
CA PHE A 59 6.11 -8.95 -5.10
C PHE A 59 5.35 -9.13 -6.43
N ILE A 60 4.09 -8.70 -6.50
CA ILE A 60 3.16 -9.02 -7.59
C ILE A 60 2.49 -7.74 -8.06
N SER A 61 2.43 -7.53 -9.37
CA SER A 61 1.73 -6.39 -9.97
C SER A 61 0.22 -6.48 -9.65
N PRO A 62 -0.48 -5.37 -9.35
CA PRO A 62 -1.91 -5.42 -9.02
C PRO A 62 -2.79 -6.16 -10.05
N GLU A 63 -2.41 -6.12 -11.32
CA GLU A 63 -3.07 -6.83 -12.43
C GLU A 63 -3.00 -8.36 -12.31
N GLU A 64 -1.98 -8.89 -11.64
CA GLU A 64 -1.73 -10.32 -11.45
C GLU A 64 -2.36 -10.85 -10.13
N VAL A 65 -2.95 -9.98 -9.31
CA VAL A 65 -3.48 -10.34 -7.99
C VAL A 65 -4.83 -11.05 -8.12
N ASN A 66 -4.82 -12.37 -7.98
CA ASN A 66 -6.03 -13.17 -7.76
C ASN A 66 -6.36 -13.36 -6.26
N LYS A 67 -7.55 -13.91 -5.95
CA LYS A 67 -7.99 -14.18 -4.58
C LYS A 67 -7.08 -15.18 -3.85
N ASP A 68 -6.41 -16.07 -4.58
CA ASP A 68 -5.58 -17.14 -4.04
C ASP A 68 -4.29 -16.59 -3.44
N PHE A 69 -3.68 -15.57 -4.04
CA PHE A 69 -2.51 -14.89 -3.48
C PHE A 69 -2.79 -14.31 -2.09
N LYS A 70 -3.92 -13.62 -1.91
CA LYS A 70 -4.27 -13.01 -0.61
C LYS A 70 -4.51 -14.06 0.47
N SER A 71 -5.20 -15.15 0.13
CA SER A 71 -5.46 -16.25 1.06
C SER A 71 -4.16 -16.97 1.42
N CYS A 72 -3.33 -17.25 0.42
CA CYS A 72 -2.04 -17.90 0.60
C CYS A 72 -1.07 -17.05 1.42
N TRP A 73 -0.98 -15.74 1.14
CA TRP A 73 -0.11 -14.81 1.88
C TRP A 73 -0.37 -14.87 3.38
N LYS A 74 -1.64 -14.89 3.80
CA LYS A 74 -2.00 -15.01 5.21
C LYS A 74 -1.43 -16.30 5.83
N LYS A 75 -1.52 -17.43 5.12
CA LYS A 75 -0.94 -18.71 5.58
C LYS A 75 0.59 -18.63 5.61
N PHE A 76 1.19 -18.03 4.59
CA PHE A 76 2.63 -17.89 4.46
C PHE A 76 3.26 -17.12 5.63
N ILE A 77 2.70 -15.96 5.98
CA ILE A 77 3.20 -15.11 7.08
C ILE A 77 2.82 -15.58 8.48
N LEU A 78 1.90 -16.55 8.61
CA LEU A 78 1.60 -17.19 9.90
C LEU A 78 2.59 -18.31 10.21
N ASN A 79 3.06 -19.02 9.18
CA ASN A 79 3.97 -20.17 9.33
C ASN A 79 5.46 -19.78 9.24
N ARG A 80 5.78 -18.49 9.07
CA ARG A 80 7.15 -18.01 8.89
C ARG A 80 7.38 -16.70 9.66
N SER A 81 8.60 -16.55 10.17
CA SER A 81 9.06 -15.26 10.71
C SER A 81 9.39 -14.32 9.55
N VAL A 82 8.39 -13.53 9.14
CA VAL A 82 8.53 -12.54 8.08
C VAL A 82 8.63 -11.16 8.71
N LYS A 83 9.72 -10.42 8.40
CA LYS A 83 9.85 -9.02 8.81
C LYS A 83 9.40 -8.13 7.65
N ILE A 84 8.49 -7.20 7.93
CA ILE A 84 7.94 -6.27 6.95
C ILE A 84 8.32 -4.87 7.40
N GLU A 85 9.12 -4.20 6.59
CA GLU A 85 9.49 -2.81 6.79
C GLU A 85 8.80 -1.95 5.74
N ILE A 86 8.23 -0.82 6.17
CA ILE A 86 7.61 0.13 5.27
C ILE A 86 8.26 1.49 5.46
N LYS A 87 8.82 2.05 4.39
CA LYS A 87 9.50 3.35 4.46
C LYS A 87 8.51 4.50 4.68
N LYS A 88 7.32 4.40 4.07
CA LYS A 88 6.28 5.41 4.09
C LYS A 88 4.90 4.77 4.08
N SER A 89 4.16 4.90 5.17
CA SER A 89 2.73 4.62 5.22
C SER A 89 1.98 5.83 5.75
N LYS A 90 0.73 5.99 5.34
CA LYS A 90 -0.16 7.01 5.89
C LYS A 90 -1.47 6.34 6.30
N TYR A 91 -1.90 6.60 7.52
CA TYR A 91 -3.30 6.49 7.89
C TYR A 91 -3.84 7.88 8.20
N LYS A 92 -5.07 8.16 7.76
CA LYS A 92 -5.75 9.43 8.01
C LYS A 92 -7.18 9.17 8.37
N GLN A 93 -7.71 9.91 9.35
CA GLN A 93 -9.15 9.99 9.56
C GLN A 93 -9.76 10.72 8.36
N ILE A 94 -10.81 10.16 7.78
CA ILE A 94 -11.52 10.74 6.62
C ILE A 94 -12.95 11.12 6.96
N ALA A 95 -13.53 10.53 8.01
CA ALA A 95 -14.86 10.87 8.48
C ALA A 95 -15.06 10.36 9.93
N ILE A 96 -16.08 10.90 10.58
CA ILE A 96 -16.55 10.48 11.90
C ILE A 96 -18.08 10.47 11.89
N ASN A 97 -18.67 9.51 12.59
CA ASN A 97 -20.08 9.52 12.96
C ASN A 97 -20.25 9.01 14.39
N ASN A 98 -21.50 8.94 14.86
CA ASN A 98 -21.82 8.56 16.25
C ASN A 98 -21.35 7.14 16.60
N GLU A 99 -21.22 6.24 15.63
CA GLU A 99 -20.87 4.83 15.85
C GLU A 99 -19.40 4.52 15.55
N TYR A 100 -18.77 5.27 14.64
CA TYR A 100 -17.45 4.95 14.10
C TYR A 100 -16.61 6.17 13.74
N PHE A 101 -15.30 6.02 13.95
CA PHE A 101 -14.27 6.78 13.26
C PHE A 101 -13.87 6.03 11.99
N ILE A 102 -13.85 6.73 10.85
CA ILE A 102 -13.50 6.14 9.55
C ILE A 102 -12.11 6.63 9.15
N TYR A 103 -11.21 5.67 8.95
CA TYR A 103 -9.84 5.91 8.53
C TYR A 103 -9.58 5.34 7.14
N GLN A 104 -8.55 5.88 6.49
CA GLN A 104 -8.00 5.35 5.25
C GLN A 104 -6.51 5.07 5.46
N THR A 105 -6.08 3.85 5.14
CA THR A 105 -4.67 3.48 5.01
C THR A 105 -4.28 3.58 3.54
N THR A 106 -3.14 4.21 3.27
CA THR A 106 -2.56 4.31 1.93
C THR A 106 -1.06 4.02 2.00
N PHE A 107 -0.56 3.20 1.08
CA PHE A 107 0.88 2.94 0.92
C PHE A 107 1.23 2.61 -0.54
N ASN A 108 2.49 2.83 -0.91
CA ASN A 108 3.03 2.33 -2.17
C ASN A 108 3.58 0.92 -1.94
N PRO A 109 3.09 -0.12 -2.64
CA PRO A 109 3.63 -1.47 -2.50
C PRO A 109 5.15 -1.57 -2.75
N LYS A 110 5.72 -0.69 -3.59
CA LYS A 110 7.17 -0.63 -3.84
C LYS A 110 7.99 -0.12 -2.65
N ASP A 111 7.35 0.55 -1.69
CA ASP A 111 7.99 1.02 -0.45
C ASP A 111 7.93 -0.02 0.68
N VAL A 112 7.30 -1.17 0.44
CA VAL A 112 7.24 -2.30 1.36
C VAL A 112 8.39 -3.24 1.07
N ASN A 113 9.28 -3.40 2.05
CA ASN A 113 10.36 -4.36 2.02
C ASN A 113 10.00 -5.58 2.89
N ILE A 114 9.95 -6.74 2.27
CA ILE A 114 9.76 -8.02 2.96
C ILE A 114 11.12 -8.68 3.10
N ILE A 115 11.59 -8.78 4.33
CA ILE A 115 12.93 -9.29 4.65
C ILE A 115 12.84 -10.79 4.92
N ASN A 116 13.90 -11.52 4.53
CA ASN A 116 14.06 -12.98 4.67
C ASN A 116 13.09 -13.84 3.83
N VAL A 117 12.44 -13.25 2.84
CA VAL A 117 11.51 -13.94 1.94
C VAL A 117 11.68 -13.42 0.51
N SER A 118 11.70 -14.33 -0.47
CA SER A 118 11.63 -13.98 -1.90
C SER A 118 10.28 -14.31 -2.53
N LEU A 119 9.96 -13.68 -3.67
CA LEU A 119 8.78 -14.01 -4.47
C LEU A 119 8.73 -15.51 -4.82
N ASN A 120 9.85 -16.10 -5.22
CA ASN A 120 9.90 -17.53 -5.56
C ASN A 120 9.55 -18.44 -4.38
N GLN A 121 9.96 -18.08 -3.16
CA GLN A 121 9.57 -18.84 -1.96
C GLN A 121 8.07 -18.72 -1.69
N PHE A 122 7.50 -17.54 -1.92
CA PHE A 122 6.06 -17.31 -1.78
C PHE A 122 5.26 -18.08 -2.84
N ILE A 123 5.59 -17.95 -4.13
CA ILE A 123 4.95 -18.67 -5.25
C ILE A 123 5.00 -20.19 -5.00
N LYS A 124 6.18 -20.73 -4.68
CA LYS A 124 6.34 -22.18 -4.40
C LYS A 124 5.49 -22.63 -3.22
N PHE A 125 5.41 -21.85 -2.15
CA PHE A 125 4.55 -22.18 -1.01
C PHE A 125 3.06 -22.19 -1.41
N CYS A 126 2.68 -21.30 -2.32
CA CYS A 126 1.29 -21.19 -2.77
C CYS A 126 0.90 -22.18 -3.86
N ASN A 127 1.86 -22.93 -4.43
CA ASN A 127 1.65 -23.76 -5.62
C ASN A 127 0.95 -22.98 -6.75
N ILE A 128 1.31 -21.70 -6.91
CA ILE A 128 0.78 -20.86 -7.98
C ILE A 128 1.72 -21.05 -9.17
N ASN A 129 1.20 -21.54 -10.29
CA ASN A 129 1.92 -21.67 -11.55
C ASN A 129 1.61 -20.48 -12.46
#